data_AF-A0A0K0F4Y0-F1
#
_entry.id   AF-A0A0K0F4Y0-F1
#
_cell.length_a   1.000
_cell.length_b   1.000
_cell.length_c   1.000
_cell.angle_alpha   90.00
_cell.angle_beta   90.00
_cell.angle_gamma   90.00
#
_symmetry.space_group_name_H-M   'P 1'
#
loop_
_entity.id
_entity.type
_entity.pdbx_description
1 polymer ?
#
loop_
_entity_poly.entity_id
_entity_poly.type
_entity_poly.pdbx_seq_one_letter_code
_entity_poly.pdbx_strand_id
1 'polypeptide(L)'
;MANTLSEAEEIMQSLVSTASSGTSIQIEEDDNSTNSFIRDSNKLPTERYKALIAFLLCNLCAFGNTVILSYVHDFRPTSRPLPDISFSITPYEPVLLYYNEFIMVLLSLTSLFTCFLHKYRWILLRRLFIITAMLYFGRMFTLLFTTLPNADPNYPCAPRFTDSNRTISGVLRRAVRVFFGAGLQVEGNQNLCGDYIYSGHTVIAVISTLIINEYSPRRWKYVHFVTWPITFTAILFLLISRGHYTIDVAISYWLATRLFWEYHTFAANPYLRNDVSRDNHLRKYGWLFICRIMEKNVHTGIPDEFDNPIKDVKSLFRRGTTELSLPT
;
A
#
# COMPACT_ATOMS: atom_id res chain seq x y z
N MET A 1 53.19 37.93 -24.53
CA MET A 1 52.07 36.97 -24.57
C MET A 1 52.47 35.58 -25.10
N ALA A 2 53.73 35.36 -25.53
CA ALA A 2 54.23 34.03 -25.93
C ALA A 2 54.96 33.26 -24.81
N ASN A 3 55.58 33.94 -23.84
CA ASN A 3 56.34 33.25 -22.77
C ASN A 3 55.47 32.60 -21.69
N THR A 4 54.25 33.10 -21.45
CA THR A 4 53.34 32.56 -20.43
C THR A 4 52.63 31.27 -20.86
N LEU A 5 52.59 31.01 -22.17
CA LEU A 5 51.96 29.80 -22.73
C LEU A 5 52.96 28.63 -22.76
N SER A 6 54.24 28.93 -22.99
CA SER A 6 55.36 27.98 -22.90
C SER A 6 55.59 27.47 -21.46
N GLU A 7 55.51 28.35 -20.46
CA GLU A 7 55.65 27.95 -19.05
C GLU A 7 54.46 27.07 -18.58
N ALA A 8 53.26 27.29 -19.12
CA ALA A 8 52.09 26.48 -18.79
C ALA A 8 52.16 25.06 -19.40
N GLU A 9 52.74 24.91 -20.60
CA GLU A 9 52.93 23.60 -21.23
C GLU A 9 54.03 22.75 -20.54
N GLU A 10 55.12 23.37 -20.07
CA GLU A 10 56.16 22.66 -19.30
C GLU A 10 55.66 22.20 -17.93
N ILE A 11 54.84 23.00 -17.24
CA ILE A 11 54.23 22.62 -15.95
C ILE A 11 53.23 21.47 -16.13
N MET A 12 52.45 21.48 -17.23
CA MET A 12 51.49 20.43 -17.54
C MET A 12 52.18 19.10 -17.92
N GLN A 13 53.28 19.15 -18.67
CA GLN A 13 54.06 17.95 -19.01
C GLN A 13 54.81 17.38 -17.79
N SER A 14 55.31 18.24 -16.89
CA SER A 14 55.92 17.83 -15.62
C SER A 14 54.92 17.13 -14.68
N LEU A 15 53.71 17.66 -14.55
CA LEU A 15 52.61 17.07 -13.76
C LEU A 15 52.14 15.72 -14.34
N VAL A 16 52.05 15.59 -15.66
CA VAL A 16 51.68 14.33 -16.33
C VAL A 16 52.78 13.27 -16.18
N SER A 17 54.07 13.63 -16.23
CA SER A 17 55.17 12.69 -16.02
C SER A 17 55.27 12.21 -14.56
N THR A 18 54.93 13.09 -13.60
CA THR A 18 54.91 12.77 -12.17
C THR A 18 53.71 11.89 -11.81
N ALA A 19 52.55 12.10 -12.48
CA ALA A 19 51.40 11.20 -12.38
C ALA A 19 51.64 9.82 -13.02
N SER A 20 52.54 9.74 -14.01
CA SER A 20 52.90 8.49 -14.69
C SER A 20 53.95 7.64 -13.95
N SER A 21 54.66 8.20 -12.97
CA SER A 21 55.75 7.50 -12.26
C SER A 21 55.52 7.30 -10.75
N GLY A 22 54.34 7.65 -10.25
CA GLY A 22 53.95 7.45 -8.86
C GLY A 22 52.97 6.30 -8.70
N THR A 23 53.48 5.11 -8.37
CA THR A 23 52.72 3.94 -7.89
C THR A 23 51.77 3.32 -8.92
N SER A 24 52.33 2.44 -9.75
CA SER A 24 51.68 1.18 -10.07
C SER A 24 51.45 0.38 -8.78
N ILE A 25 50.50 0.81 -7.95
CA ILE A 25 49.83 -0.09 -7.02
C ILE A 25 49.03 -1.01 -7.91
N GLN A 26 49.38 -2.29 -7.88
CA GLN A 26 48.55 -3.33 -8.46
C GLN A 26 47.16 -3.25 -7.83
N ILE A 27 46.23 -2.58 -8.50
CA ILE A 27 44.79 -2.76 -8.28
C ILE A 27 44.42 -4.01 -9.06
N GLU A 28 44.88 -5.15 -8.58
CA GLU A 28 44.53 -6.46 -9.11
C GLU A 28 44.31 -7.43 -7.94
N GLU A 29 43.74 -6.95 -6.83
CA GLU A 29 43.30 -7.80 -5.73
C GLU A 29 42.34 -7.07 -4.77
N ASP A 30 41.20 -6.53 -5.27
CA ASP A 30 40.09 -6.20 -4.35
C ASP A 30 38.70 -6.08 -4.99
N ASP A 31 38.52 -6.46 -6.26
CA ASP A 31 37.18 -6.46 -6.87
C ASP A 31 36.26 -7.47 -6.18
N ASN A 32 36.78 -8.62 -5.76
CA ASN A 32 35.95 -9.64 -5.13
C ASN A 32 35.60 -9.27 -3.67
N SER A 33 36.52 -8.64 -2.93
CA SER A 33 36.23 -8.17 -1.57
C SER A 33 35.34 -6.93 -1.59
N THR A 34 35.61 -5.94 -2.44
CA THR A 34 34.74 -4.76 -2.64
C THR A 34 33.34 -5.18 -3.11
N ASN A 35 33.23 -6.10 -4.07
CA ASN A 35 31.93 -6.64 -4.47
C ASN A 35 31.27 -7.45 -3.35
N SER A 36 32.02 -8.18 -2.52
CA SER A 36 31.47 -8.89 -1.36
C SER A 36 30.97 -7.95 -0.26
N PHE A 37 31.70 -6.86 0.04
CA PHE A 37 31.29 -5.80 0.97
C PHE A 37 30.09 -5.02 0.43
N ILE A 38 30.05 -4.73 -0.87
CA ILE A 38 28.88 -4.12 -1.54
C ILE A 38 27.69 -5.08 -1.50
N ARG A 39 27.91 -6.39 -1.69
CA ARG A 39 26.85 -7.40 -1.66
C ARG A 39 26.30 -7.66 -0.26
N ASP A 40 27.14 -7.62 0.77
CA ASP A 40 26.72 -7.74 2.17
C ASP A 40 26.03 -6.47 2.68
N SER A 41 26.48 -5.28 2.26
CA SER A 41 25.78 -4.02 2.55
C SER A 41 24.44 -3.87 1.82
N ASN A 42 24.28 -4.51 0.66
CA ASN A 42 23.02 -4.55 -0.10
C ASN A 42 22.07 -5.68 0.31
N LYS A 43 22.42 -6.48 1.31
CA LYS A 43 21.55 -7.58 1.77
C LYS A 43 20.36 -7.03 2.54
N LEU A 44 19.20 -7.02 1.89
CA LEU A 44 17.95 -6.59 2.49
C LEU A 44 17.56 -7.51 3.67
N PRO A 45 17.41 -6.99 4.90
CA PRO A 45 17.10 -7.81 6.07
C PRO A 45 15.64 -8.26 6.07
N THR A 46 15.40 -9.51 6.47
CA THR A 46 14.04 -10.06 6.64
C THR A 46 13.45 -9.62 7.99
N GLU A 47 13.03 -8.36 8.07
CA GLU A 47 12.52 -7.73 9.30
C GLU A 47 11.06 -8.10 9.59
N ARG A 48 10.79 -9.37 9.95
CA ARG A 48 9.43 -9.89 10.18
C ARG A 48 8.64 -9.10 11.23
N TYR A 49 9.29 -8.63 12.28
CA TYR A 49 8.64 -7.86 13.34
C TYR A 49 8.04 -6.54 12.84
N LYS A 50 8.69 -5.86 11.88
CA LYS A 50 8.14 -4.63 11.28
C LYS A 50 6.91 -4.92 10.44
N ALA A 51 6.90 -6.04 9.72
CA ALA A 51 5.74 -6.49 8.98
C ALA A 51 4.57 -6.83 9.93
N LEU A 52 4.85 -7.45 11.08
CA LEU A 52 3.85 -7.72 12.11
C LEU A 52 3.27 -6.42 12.71
N ILE A 53 4.12 -5.45 13.05
CA ILE A 53 3.67 -4.14 13.54
C ILE A 53 2.79 -3.45 12.49
N ALA A 54 3.21 -3.45 11.22
CA ALA A 54 2.43 -2.90 10.12
C ALA A 54 1.07 -3.58 9.97
N PHE A 55 1.03 -4.91 10.06
CA PHE A 55 -0.20 -5.69 10.03
C PHE A 55 -1.14 -5.32 11.18
N LEU A 56 -0.64 -5.22 12.41
CA LEU A 56 -1.44 -4.83 13.58
C LEU A 56 -1.99 -3.40 13.44
N LEU A 57 -1.16 -2.45 12.98
CA LEU A 57 -1.60 -1.08 12.70
C LEU A 57 -2.68 -1.02 11.62
N CYS A 58 -2.52 -1.79 10.54
CA CYS A 58 -3.52 -1.88 9.49
C CYS A 58 -4.86 -2.41 10.01
N ASN A 59 -4.85 -3.47 10.82
CA ASN A 59 -6.05 -4.02 11.43
C ASN A 59 -6.68 -3.04 12.43
N LEU A 60 -5.88 -2.32 13.22
CA LEU A 60 -6.38 -1.29 14.13
C LEU A 60 -7.07 -0.16 13.38
N CYS A 61 -6.47 0.35 12.30
CA CYS A 61 -7.09 1.38 11.46
C CYS A 61 -8.34 0.86 10.74
N ALA A 62 -8.32 -0.37 10.22
CA ALA A 62 -9.49 -1.00 9.61
C ALA A 62 -10.63 -1.16 10.62
N PHE A 63 -10.34 -1.64 11.82
CA PHE A 63 -11.31 -1.74 12.91
C PHE A 63 -11.84 -0.36 13.31
N GLY A 64 -10.96 0.64 13.45
CA GLY A 64 -11.34 2.03 13.68
C GLY A 64 -12.33 2.56 12.64
N ASN A 65 -12.11 2.27 11.35
CA ASN A 65 -13.08 2.61 10.29
C ASN A 65 -14.43 1.94 10.53
N THR A 66 -14.47 0.65 10.87
CA THR A 66 -15.75 -0.04 11.14
C THR A 66 -16.49 0.53 12.34
N VAL A 67 -15.75 1.00 13.37
CA VAL A 67 -16.33 1.67 14.54
C VAL A 67 -16.92 3.03 14.17
N ILE A 68 -16.15 3.87 13.46
CA ILE A 68 -16.63 5.19 13.01
C ILE A 68 -17.81 5.03 12.05
N LEU A 69 -17.75 4.09 11.11
CA LEU A 69 -18.86 3.81 10.20
C LEU A 69 -20.11 3.32 10.97
N SER A 70 -19.94 2.44 11.95
CA SER A 70 -21.05 1.97 12.80
C SER A 70 -21.70 3.10 13.60
N TYR A 71 -20.91 4.10 14.01
CA TYR A 71 -21.38 5.30 14.71
C TYR A 71 -22.10 6.26 13.76
N VAL A 72 -21.45 6.63 12.64
CA VAL A 72 -21.98 7.50 11.58
C VAL A 72 -23.28 6.96 11.00
N HIS A 73 -23.40 5.64 10.92
CA HIS A 73 -24.57 4.97 10.40
C HIS A 73 -25.88 5.51 10.97
N ASP A 74 -26.00 5.68 12.29
CA ASP A 74 -27.27 6.17 12.85
C ASP A 74 -27.41 7.70 12.76
N PHE A 75 -26.34 8.46 12.52
CA PHE A 75 -26.35 9.92 12.35
C PHE A 75 -26.52 10.39 10.90
N ARG A 76 -26.43 9.49 9.92
CA ARG A 76 -26.50 9.86 8.51
C ARG A 76 -27.81 10.62 8.18
N PRO A 77 -27.72 11.69 7.37
CA PRO A 77 -28.92 12.42 6.94
C PRO A 77 -29.83 11.53 6.09
N THR A 78 -31.15 11.71 6.23
CA THR A 78 -32.19 11.01 5.46
C THR A 78 -32.67 11.81 4.24
N SER A 79 -31.96 12.89 3.89
CA SER A 79 -32.26 13.69 2.72
C SER A 79 -32.07 12.89 1.42
N ARG A 80 -32.59 13.43 0.31
CA ARG A 80 -32.37 12.85 -1.02
C ARG A 80 -30.87 12.80 -1.35
N PRO A 81 -30.44 11.87 -2.23
CA PRO A 81 -29.07 11.81 -2.73
C PRO A 81 -28.65 13.14 -3.35
N LEU A 82 -27.37 13.45 -3.25
CA LEU A 82 -26.78 14.61 -3.94
C LEU A 82 -26.76 14.38 -5.45
N PRO A 83 -26.84 15.44 -6.28
CA PRO A 83 -26.68 15.32 -7.71
C PRO A 83 -25.25 14.85 -8.04
N ASP A 84 -25.14 13.80 -8.83
CA ASP A 84 -23.87 13.20 -9.23
C ASP A 84 -23.87 12.90 -10.73
N ILE A 85 -22.71 13.08 -11.37
CA ILE A 85 -22.57 12.90 -12.82
C ILE A 85 -22.77 11.45 -13.26
N SER A 86 -22.38 10.47 -12.45
CA SER A 86 -22.59 9.07 -12.81
C SER A 86 -24.08 8.73 -12.81
N PHE A 87 -24.85 9.30 -11.87
CA PHE A 87 -26.27 9.00 -11.71
C PHE A 87 -27.14 9.60 -12.82
N SER A 88 -26.66 10.65 -13.49
CA SER A 88 -27.36 11.26 -14.63
C SER A 88 -27.10 10.55 -15.95
N ILE A 89 -25.98 9.83 -16.08
CA ILE A 89 -25.55 9.20 -17.33
C ILE A 89 -25.86 7.70 -17.36
N THR A 90 -25.85 7.03 -16.20
CA THR A 90 -25.94 5.57 -16.12
C THR A 90 -27.29 5.09 -15.60
N PRO A 91 -27.80 3.94 -16.08
CA PRO A 91 -28.96 3.29 -15.49
C PRO A 91 -28.62 2.80 -14.08
N TYR A 92 -29.62 2.68 -13.21
CA TYR A 92 -29.42 2.11 -11.88
C TYR A 92 -29.55 0.60 -11.92
N GLU A 93 -28.49 -0.10 -11.50
CA GLU A 93 -28.48 -1.56 -11.40
C GLU A 93 -27.79 -2.00 -10.08
N PRO A 94 -28.56 -2.29 -9.01
CA PRO A 94 -27.99 -2.60 -7.69
C PRO A 94 -27.21 -3.90 -7.65
N VAL A 95 -27.49 -4.86 -8.53
CA VAL A 95 -26.79 -6.16 -8.58
C VAL A 95 -25.31 -5.99 -8.90
N LEU A 96 -24.93 -4.91 -9.61
CA LEU A 96 -23.54 -4.63 -9.97
C LEU A 96 -22.63 -4.41 -8.76
N LEU A 97 -23.18 -4.00 -7.62
CA LEU A 97 -22.41 -3.85 -6.38
C LEU A 97 -21.75 -5.16 -5.95
N TYR A 98 -22.49 -6.27 -6.06
CA TYR A 98 -21.98 -7.61 -5.76
C TYR A 98 -20.79 -7.99 -6.65
N TYR A 99 -20.89 -7.70 -7.96
CA TYR A 99 -19.79 -7.97 -8.89
C TYR A 99 -18.57 -7.09 -8.62
N ASN A 100 -18.75 -5.83 -8.25
CA ASN A 100 -17.66 -4.96 -7.80
C ASN A 100 -16.95 -5.56 -6.56
N GLU A 101 -17.72 -5.97 -5.55
CA GLU A 101 -17.17 -6.58 -4.32
C GLU A 101 -16.39 -7.86 -4.62
N PHE A 102 -16.94 -8.71 -5.48
CA PHE A 102 -16.27 -9.92 -5.94
C PHE A 102 -14.94 -9.62 -6.65
N ILE A 103 -14.93 -8.69 -7.61
CA ILE A 103 -13.71 -8.32 -8.36
C ILE A 103 -12.66 -7.74 -7.40
N MET A 104 -13.06 -6.89 -6.47
CA MET A 104 -12.16 -6.28 -5.48
C MET A 104 -11.53 -7.32 -4.55
N VAL A 105 -12.30 -8.30 -4.06
CA VAL A 105 -11.78 -9.42 -3.26
C VAL A 105 -10.78 -10.23 -4.10
N LEU A 106 -11.11 -10.52 -5.36
CA LEU A 106 -10.21 -11.23 -6.27
C LEU A 106 -8.89 -10.48 -6.49
N LEU A 107 -8.95 -9.16 -6.73
CA LEU A 107 -7.76 -8.30 -6.85
C LEU A 107 -6.94 -8.30 -5.54
N SER A 108 -7.60 -8.23 -4.40
CA SER A 108 -6.94 -8.24 -3.08
C SER A 108 -6.23 -9.55 -2.80
N LEU A 109 -6.87 -10.69 -3.13
CA LEU A 109 -6.24 -12.00 -3.01
C LEU A 109 -5.05 -12.15 -3.97
N THR A 110 -5.18 -11.64 -5.19
CA THR A 110 -4.11 -11.68 -6.20
C THR A 110 -2.92 -10.81 -5.78
N SER A 111 -3.16 -9.65 -5.17
CA SER A 111 -2.09 -8.77 -4.65
C SER A 111 -1.36 -9.42 -3.47
N LEU A 112 -2.09 -10.01 -2.52
CA LEU A 112 -1.51 -10.79 -1.43
C LEU A 112 -0.69 -11.98 -1.95
N PHE A 113 -1.23 -12.72 -2.92
CA PHE A 113 -0.52 -13.83 -3.56
C PHE A 113 0.79 -13.39 -4.22
N THR A 114 0.77 -12.26 -4.93
CA THR A 114 1.97 -11.64 -5.52
C THR A 114 3.02 -11.33 -4.44
N CYS A 115 2.60 -10.72 -3.33
CA CYS A 115 3.48 -10.46 -2.19
C CYS A 115 4.06 -11.76 -1.58
N PHE A 116 3.27 -12.82 -1.45
CA PHE A 116 3.71 -14.08 -0.83
C PHE A 116 4.73 -14.86 -1.67
N LEU A 117 4.62 -14.80 -3.00
CA LEU A 117 5.56 -15.44 -3.92
C LEU A 117 6.89 -14.68 -4.08
N HIS A 118 6.92 -13.41 -3.68
CA HIS A 118 8.12 -12.60 -3.80
C HIS A 118 9.18 -13.03 -2.76
N LYS A 119 10.46 -13.10 -3.15
CA LYS A 119 11.56 -13.46 -2.23
C LYS A 119 11.62 -12.55 -1.01
N TYR A 120 11.35 -11.26 -1.23
CA TYR A 120 11.30 -10.21 -0.20
C TYR A 120 9.90 -9.97 0.41
N ARG A 121 9.02 -10.99 0.44
CA ARG A 121 7.63 -10.92 0.92
C ARG A 121 7.37 -10.09 2.17
N TRP A 122 8.25 -10.15 3.17
CA TRP A 122 8.08 -9.42 4.43
C TRP A 122 8.20 -7.90 4.25
N ILE A 123 9.03 -7.44 3.32
CA ILE A 123 9.15 -6.02 2.98
C ILE A 123 7.89 -5.58 2.23
N LEU A 124 7.46 -6.36 1.23
CA LEU A 124 6.26 -6.05 0.44
C LEU A 124 5.00 -5.98 1.32
N LEU A 125 4.78 -6.98 2.19
CA LEU A 125 3.68 -7.01 3.13
C LEU A 125 3.71 -5.83 4.10
N ARG A 126 4.90 -5.46 4.62
CA ARG A 126 5.07 -4.26 5.44
C ARG A 126 4.60 -3.00 4.71
N ARG A 127 5.01 -2.82 3.45
CA ARG A 127 4.63 -1.66 2.64
C ARG A 127 3.14 -1.63 2.37
N LEU A 128 2.57 -2.75 1.93
CA LEU A 128 1.13 -2.91 1.71
C LEU A 128 0.33 -2.51 2.96
N PHE A 129 0.68 -3.05 4.14
CA PHE A 129 -0.06 -2.80 5.37
C PHE A 129 0.09 -1.36 5.87
N ILE A 130 1.27 -0.74 5.77
CA ILE A 130 1.45 0.67 6.18
C ILE A 130 0.69 1.63 5.27
N ILE A 131 0.78 1.44 3.96
CA ILE A 131 0.05 2.29 3.01
C ILE A 131 -1.46 2.15 3.25
N THR A 132 -1.96 0.92 3.40
CA THR A 132 -3.37 0.66 3.68
C THR A 132 -3.81 1.28 5.02
N ALA A 133 -3.00 1.14 6.08
CA ALA A 133 -3.27 1.74 7.38
C ALA A 133 -3.40 3.27 7.30
N MET A 134 -2.52 3.93 6.56
CA MET A 134 -2.54 5.38 6.37
C MET A 134 -3.77 5.86 5.60
N LEU A 135 -4.18 5.15 4.54
CA LEU A 135 -5.39 5.48 3.78
C LEU A 135 -6.64 5.33 4.65
N TYR A 136 -6.71 4.23 5.41
CA TYR A 136 -7.79 3.99 6.37
C TYR A 136 -7.80 4.99 7.53
N PHE A 137 -6.64 5.44 8.01
CA PHE A 137 -6.59 6.51 8.99
C PHE A 137 -7.17 7.82 8.44
N GLY A 138 -6.84 8.20 7.20
CA GLY A 138 -7.45 9.36 6.53
C GLY A 138 -8.97 9.22 6.39
N ARG A 139 -9.44 8.03 6.04
CA ARG A 139 -10.88 7.72 5.91
C ARG A 139 -11.65 7.84 7.22
N MET A 140 -11.05 7.50 8.35
CA MET A 140 -11.68 7.69 9.66
C MET A 140 -12.04 9.16 9.89
N PHE A 141 -11.16 10.10 9.54
CA PHE A 141 -11.43 11.52 9.70
C PHE A 141 -12.50 12.03 8.74
N THR A 142 -12.50 11.60 7.48
CA THR A 142 -13.52 12.04 6.52
C THR A 142 -14.92 11.59 6.96
N LEU A 143 -15.05 10.34 7.41
CA LEU A 143 -16.32 9.81 7.91
C LEU A 143 -16.75 10.49 9.22
N LEU A 144 -15.81 10.84 10.10
CA LEU A 144 -16.11 11.52 11.36
C LEU A 144 -16.54 12.97 11.15
N PHE A 145 -15.89 13.70 10.24
CA PHE A 145 -16.11 15.13 10.05
C PHE A 145 -17.34 15.45 9.22
N THR A 146 -17.68 14.61 8.25
CA THR A 146 -18.82 14.89 7.37
C THR A 146 -19.49 13.61 6.94
N THR A 147 -20.82 13.60 7.05
CA THR A 147 -21.66 12.46 6.68
C THR A 147 -22.60 12.90 5.57
N LEU A 148 -22.67 12.12 4.49
CA LEU A 148 -23.50 12.44 3.34
C LEU A 148 -24.74 11.53 3.31
N PRO A 149 -25.83 11.97 2.64
CA PRO A 149 -26.98 11.12 2.40
C PRO A 149 -26.61 9.95 1.51
N ASN A 150 -27.40 8.88 1.61
CA ASN A 150 -27.20 7.69 0.80
C ASN A 150 -27.23 8.00 -0.70
N ALA A 151 -26.28 7.45 -1.45
CA ALA A 151 -26.23 7.53 -2.91
C ALA A 151 -27.41 6.76 -3.54
N ASP A 152 -27.70 5.57 -3.00
CA ASP A 152 -28.88 4.79 -3.33
C ASP A 152 -29.98 4.94 -2.25
N PRO A 153 -31.14 5.54 -2.59
CA PRO A 153 -32.28 5.65 -1.69
C PRO A 153 -32.88 4.31 -1.25
N ASN A 154 -32.78 3.28 -2.10
CA ASN A 154 -33.42 1.98 -1.89
C ASN A 154 -32.48 0.96 -1.24
N TYR A 155 -31.29 1.39 -0.86
CA TYR A 155 -30.27 0.52 -0.33
C TYR A 155 -30.70 -0.08 1.03
N PRO A 156 -30.62 -1.41 1.21
CA PRO A 156 -31.09 -2.08 2.41
C PRO A 156 -30.13 -1.82 3.58
N CYS A 157 -30.40 -0.77 4.35
CA CYS A 157 -29.62 -0.41 5.53
C CYS A 157 -30.04 -1.22 6.77
N ALA A 158 -29.08 -1.61 7.59
CA ALA A 158 -29.34 -2.10 8.94
C ALA A 158 -30.19 -1.11 9.77
N PRO A 159 -30.98 -1.61 10.76
CA PRO A 159 -31.77 -0.74 11.62
C PRO A 159 -30.87 0.17 12.47
N ARG A 160 -31.28 1.44 12.59
CA ARG A 160 -30.61 2.42 13.45
C ARG A 160 -30.80 2.05 14.92
N PHE A 161 -29.80 2.34 15.74
CA PHE A 161 -30.03 2.32 17.19
C PHE A 161 -30.94 3.48 17.60
N THR A 162 -32.04 3.19 18.30
CA THR A 162 -32.86 4.20 18.99
C THR A 162 -32.04 4.87 20.10
N ASP A 163 -32.29 6.14 20.41
CA ASP A 163 -31.53 6.90 21.42
C ASP A 163 -31.44 6.19 22.79
N SER A 164 -32.46 5.45 23.20
CA SER A 164 -32.46 4.65 24.44
C SER A 164 -31.60 3.38 24.39
N ASN A 165 -31.34 2.82 23.21
CA ASN A 165 -30.58 1.57 23.00
C ASN A 165 -29.16 1.82 22.47
N ARG A 166 -28.76 3.09 22.30
CA ARG A 166 -27.47 3.49 21.74
C ARG A 166 -26.35 3.43 22.78
N THR A 167 -26.01 2.21 23.18
CA THR A 167 -24.86 1.96 24.05
C THR A 167 -23.58 1.85 23.24
N ILE A 168 -22.46 2.31 23.81
CA ILE A 168 -21.12 2.16 23.20
C ILE A 168 -20.83 0.67 22.89
N SER A 169 -21.26 -0.22 23.79
CA SER A 169 -21.16 -1.68 23.61
C SER A 169 -21.94 -2.17 22.39
N GLY A 170 -23.13 -1.61 22.12
CA GLY A 170 -23.93 -1.93 20.94
C GLY A 170 -23.24 -1.54 19.63
N VAL A 171 -22.68 -0.33 19.55
CA VAL A 171 -21.92 0.15 18.40
C VAL A 171 -20.66 -0.70 18.18
N LEU A 172 -19.94 -1.02 19.25
CA LEU A 172 -18.74 -1.85 19.17
C LEU A 172 -19.06 -3.28 18.72
N ARG A 173 -20.15 -3.88 19.23
CA ARG A 173 -20.60 -5.21 18.79
C ARG A 173 -20.97 -5.24 17.32
N ARG A 174 -21.62 -4.18 16.81
CA ARG A 174 -21.90 -4.01 15.38
C ARG A 174 -20.60 -3.91 14.58
N ALA A 175 -19.66 -3.07 15.02
CA ALA A 175 -18.36 -2.90 14.36
C ALA A 175 -17.56 -4.20 14.30
N VAL A 176 -17.49 -4.96 15.40
CA VAL A 176 -16.84 -6.28 15.45
C VAL A 176 -17.44 -7.24 14.42
N ARG A 177 -18.78 -7.28 14.31
CA ARG A 177 -19.45 -8.15 13.35
C ARG A 177 -19.08 -7.78 11.90
N VAL A 178 -19.12 -6.50 11.57
CA VAL A 178 -18.77 -6.01 10.22
C VAL A 178 -17.28 -6.20 9.91
N PHE A 179 -16.42 -5.99 10.90
CA PHE A 179 -14.97 -6.20 10.77
C PHE A 179 -14.64 -7.64 10.39
N PHE A 180 -15.24 -8.64 11.06
CA PHE A 180 -15.05 -10.04 10.71
C PHE A 180 -15.72 -10.46 9.39
N GLY A 181 -16.76 -9.73 8.95
CA GLY A 181 -17.33 -9.83 7.61
C GLY A 181 -16.50 -9.16 6.51
N ALA A 182 -15.28 -8.69 6.83
CA ALA A 182 -14.38 -7.95 5.94
C ALA A 182 -14.99 -6.67 5.33
N GLY A 183 -16.08 -6.15 5.91
CA GLY A 183 -16.78 -4.97 5.40
C GLY A 183 -17.53 -5.16 4.08
N LEU A 184 -17.71 -6.40 3.62
CA LEU A 184 -18.49 -6.72 2.42
C LEU A 184 -20.00 -6.56 2.70
N GLN A 185 -20.75 -6.09 1.69
CA GLN A 185 -22.17 -5.73 1.82
C GLN A 185 -23.12 -6.83 1.30
N VAL A 186 -22.66 -8.08 1.28
CA VAL A 186 -23.35 -9.23 0.68
C VAL A 186 -24.58 -9.69 1.48
N GLU A 187 -24.68 -9.37 2.78
CA GLU A 187 -25.79 -9.82 3.63
C GLU A 187 -26.75 -8.67 3.98
N GLY A 188 -27.86 -8.58 3.23
CA GLY A 188 -28.75 -7.42 3.18
C GLY A 188 -29.40 -6.95 4.50
N ASN A 189 -29.30 -7.69 5.60
CA ASN A 189 -29.83 -7.27 6.90
C ASN A 189 -28.79 -6.57 7.80
N GLN A 190 -27.53 -6.49 7.39
CA GLN A 190 -26.45 -5.97 8.23
C GLN A 190 -25.64 -4.83 7.59
N ASN A 191 -26.06 -4.35 6.41
CA ASN A 191 -25.28 -3.37 5.66
C ASN A 191 -25.28 -1.99 6.34
N LEU A 192 -24.08 -1.45 6.56
CA LEU A 192 -23.87 -0.14 7.14
C LEU A 192 -23.92 0.95 6.05
N CYS A 193 -24.88 1.84 6.19
CA CYS A 193 -25.02 3.06 5.40
C CYS A 193 -24.29 4.27 6.00
N GLY A 194 -23.99 5.27 5.19
CA GLY A 194 -23.26 6.49 5.58
C GLY A 194 -21.77 6.47 5.20
N ASP A 195 -21.36 5.52 4.37
CA ASP A 195 -20.00 5.34 3.89
C ASP A 195 -19.72 6.16 2.62
N TYR A 196 -19.60 7.49 2.75
CA TYR A 196 -19.42 8.39 1.60
C TYR A 196 -18.24 9.36 1.83
N ILE A 197 -17.87 10.13 0.80
CA ILE A 197 -16.66 10.99 0.68
C ILE A 197 -15.38 10.21 0.39
N TYR A 198 -15.17 9.08 1.05
CA TYR A 198 -13.93 8.29 0.92
C TYR A 198 -14.26 6.80 0.78
N SER A 199 -14.29 6.34 -0.48
CA SER A 199 -14.60 4.97 -0.89
C SER A 199 -13.50 3.96 -0.51
N GLY A 200 -13.82 3.07 0.42
CA GLY A 200 -12.97 1.93 0.78
C GLY A 200 -12.80 0.93 -0.36
N HIS A 201 -13.88 0.67 -1.09
CA HIS A 201 -13.92 -0.22 -2.24
C HIS A 201 -12.89 0.19 -3.29
N THR A 202 -12.86 1.49 -3.62
CA THR A 202 -11.91 2.05 -4.57
C THR A 202 -10.48 1.99 -4.03
N VAL A 203 -10.24 2.32 -2.75
CA VAL A 203 -8.91 2.22 -2.13
C VAL A 203 -8.34 0.81 -2.27
N ILE A 204 -9.11 -0.20 -1.89
CA ILE A 204 -8.65 -1.59 -1.88
C ILE A 204 -8.43 -2.11 -3.30
N ALA A 205 -9.33 -1.82 -4.24
CA ALA A 205 -9.16 -2.18 -5.64
C ALA A 205 -7.90 -1.54 -6.25
N VAL A 206 -7.71 -0.24 -6.04
CA VAL A 206 -6.57 0.53 -6.60
C VAL A 206 -5.25 0.10 -5.98
N ILE A 207 -5.15 0.02 -4.65
CA ILE A 207 -3.92 -0.43 -3.97
C ILE A 207 -3.56 -1.87 -4.37
N SER A 208 -4.55 -2.76 -4.46
CA SER A 208 -4.30 -4.12 -4.91
C SER A 208 -3.74 -4.15 -6.34
N THR A 209 -4.30 -3.34 -7.23
CA THR A 209 -3.83 -3.20 -8.61
C THR A 209 -2.40 -2.66 -8.69
N LEU A 210 -2.09 -1.61 -7.91
CA LEU A 210 -0.76 -1.02 -7.86
C LEU A 210 0.27 -2.02 -7.34
N ILE A 211 -0.04 -2.78 -6.30
CA ILE A 211 0.84 -3.83 -5.77
C ILE A 211 1.09 -4.92 -6.81
N ILE A 212 0.04 -5.39 -7.50
CA ILE A 212 0.19 -6.41 -8.54
C ILE A 212 1.11 -5.87 -9.65
N ASN A 213 0.90 -4.64 -10.11
CA ASN A 213 1.70 -4.07 -11.20
C ASN A 213 3.16 -3.79 -10.80
N GLU A 214 3.39 -3.31 -9.58
CA GLU A 214 4.73 -2.94 -9.10
C GLU A 214 5.59 -4.17 -8.79
N TYR A 215 4.99 -5.22 -8.22
CA TYR A 215 5.72 -6.35 -7.65
C TYR A 215 5.56 -7.68 -8.38
N SER A 216 4.83 -7.72 -9.50
CA SER A 216 4.81 -8.91 -10.37
C SER A 216 5.94 -8.85 -11.41
N PRO A 217 6.41 -10.00 -11.92
CA PRO A 217 7.57 -10.05 -12.80
C PRO A 217 7.38 -9.16 -14.03
N ARG A 218 8.39 -8.36 -14.40
CA ARG A 218 8.31 -7.44 -15.57
C ARG A 218 7.96 -8.12 -16.89
N ARG A 219 8.21 -9.43 -17.00
CA ARG A 219 7.86 -10.25 -18.17
C ARG A 219 6.36 -10.50 -18.31
N TRP A 220 5.56 -10.35 -17.25
CA TRP A 220 4.11 -10.61 -17.24
C TRP A 220 3.30 -9.40 -17.73
N LYS A 221 3.65 -8.87 -18.91
CA LYS A 221 3.01 -7.67 -19.49
C LYS A 221 1.48 -7.79 -19.61
N TYR A 222 0.98 -9.00 -19.88
CA TYR A 222 -0.47 -9.25 -19.94
C TYR A 222 -1.17 -9.04 -18.60
N VAL A 223 -0.55 -9.41 -17.48
CA VAL A 223 -1.10 -9.17 -16.14
C VAL A 223 -1.22 -7.67 -15.89
N HIS A 224 -0.19 -6.91 -16.23
CA HIS A 224 -0.19 -5.46 -16.08
C HIS A 224 -1.26 -4.79 -16.95
N PHE A 225 -1.38 -5.24 -18.19
CA PHE A 225 -2.36 -4.71 -19.14
C PHE A 225 -3.81 -5.04 -18.73
N VAL A 226 -4.08 -6.22 -18.19
CA VAL A 226 -5.44 -6.69 -17.87
C VAL A 226 -5.94 -6.20 -16.50
N THR A 227 -5.04 -6.03 -15.53
CA THR A 227 -5.41 -5.64 -14.15
C THR A 227 -6.06 -4.25 -14.08
N TRP A 228 -5.56 -3.26 -14.83
CA TRP A 228 -6.16 -1.93 -14.87
C TRP A 228 -7.60 -1.91 -15.42
N PRO A 229 -7.91 -2.51 -16.60
CA PRO A 229 -9.27 -2.67 -17.09
C PRO A 229 -10.22 -3.37 -16.10
N ILE A 230 -9.75 -4.40 -15.39
CA ILE A 230 -10.55 -5.08 -14.36
C ILE A 230 -10.91 -4.09 -13.24
N THR A 231 -9.95 -3.29 -12.79
CA THR A 231 -10.17 -2.28 -11.74
C THR A 231 -11.09 -1.16 -12.18
N PHE A 232 -10.96 -0.67 -13.43
CA PHE A 232 -11.91 0.27 -13.99
C PHE A 232 -13.32 -0.33 -14.09
N THR A 233 -13.43 -1.60 -14.46
CA THR A 233 -14.72 -2.32 -14.51
C THR A 233 -15.36 -2.39 -13.12
N ALA A 234 -14.59 -2.71 -12.08
CA ALA A 234 -15.08 -2.70 -10.70
C ALA A 234 -15.59 -1.31 -10.28
N ILE A 235 -14.82 -0.26 -10.58
CA ILE A 235 -15.21 1.14 -10.31
C ILE A 235 -16.49 1.52 -11.07
N LEU A 236 -16.64 1.11 -12.33
CA LEU A 236 -17.85 1.36 -13.11
C LEU A 236 -19.06 0.67 -12.48
N PHE A 237 -18.93 -0.60 -12.11
CA PHE A 237 -19.99 -1.34 -11.42
C PHE A 237 -20.40 -0.68 -10.10
N LEU A 238 -19.44 -0.17 -9.34
CA LEU A 238 -19.67 0.57 -8.09
C LEU A 238 -20.49 1.86 -8.31
N LEU A 239 -20.23 2.58 -9.40
CA LEU A 239 -20.94 3.83 -9.73
C LEU A 239 -22.35 3.55 -10.28
N ILE A 240 -22.49 2.58 -11.17
CA ILE A 240 -23.78 2.19 -11.78
C ILE A 240 -24.74 1.63 -10.71
N SER A 241 -24.21 0.89 -9.74
CA SER A 241 -24.99 0.41 -8.59
C SER A 241 -25.32 1.50 -7.57
N ARG A 242 -24.85 2.75 -7.80
CA ARG A 242 -24.95 3.86 -6.85
C ARG A 242 -24.41 3.51 -5.46
N GLY A 243 -23.36 2.68 -5.40
CA GLY A 243 -22.72 2.30 -4.15
C GLY A 243 -21.91 3.46 -3.54
N HIS A 244 -21.37 4.34 -4.38
CA HIS A 244 -20.69 5.56 -3.97
C HIS A 244 -20.97 6.71 -4.95
N TYR A 245 -20.72 7.94 -4.50
CA TYR A 245 -20.69 9.09 -5.40
C TYR A 245 -19.41 9.08 -6.26
N THR A 246 -19.45 9.72 -7.43
CA THR A 246 -18.28 9.86 -8.30
C THR A 246 -17.13 10.57 -7.58
N ILE A 247 -17.45 11.56 -6.75
CA ILE A 247 -16.45 12.29 -5.96
C ILE A 247 -15.72 11.38 -4.96
N ASP A 248 -16.42 10.43 -4.36
CA ASP A 248 -15.84 9.48 -3.40
C ASP A 248 -14.76 8.63 -4.08
N VAL A 249 -15.07 8.15 -5.29
CA VAL A 249 -14.15 7.36 -6.11
C VAL A 249 -12.96 8.20 -6.55
N ALA A 250 -13.20 9.42 -7.04
CA ALA A 250 -12.14 10.30 -7.54
C ALA A 250 -11.12 10.67 -6.45
N ILE A 251 -11.60 11.07 -5.27
CA ILE A 251 -10.73 11.39 -4.12
C ILE A 251 -9.95 10.15 -3.68
N SER A 252 -10.61 9.00 -3.59
CA SER A 252 -9.98 7.75 -3.15
C SER A 252 -8.89 7.29 -4.11
N TYR A 253 -9.15 7.36 -5.42
CA TYR A 253 -8.16 7.06 -6.46
C TYR A 253 -6.95 8.01 -6.36
N TRP A 254 -7.20 9.31 -6.21
CA TRP A 254 -6.13 10.31 -6.11
C TRP A 254 -5.26 10.09 -4.86
N LEU A 255 -5.87 9.91 -3.68
CA LEU A 255 -5.14 9.66 -2.44
C LEU A 255 -4.37 8.33 -2.48
N ALA A 256 -4.99 7.25 -2.94
CA ALA A 256 -4.37 5.93 -3.00
C ALA A 256 -3.13 5.94 -3.91
N THR A 257 -3.25 6.47 -5.13
CA THR A 257 -2.13 6.54 -6.07
C THR A 257 -1.01 7.45 -5.59
N ARG A 258 -1.33 8.64 -5.07
CA ARG A 258 -0.32 9.59 -4.57
C ARG A 258 0.45 9.02 -3.40
N LEU A 259 -0.25 8.53 -2.38
CA LEU A 259 0.41 7.98 -1.21
C LEU A 259 1.26 6.75 -1.57
N PHE A 260 0.77 5.89 -2.47
CA PHE A 260 1.52 4.73 -2.93
C PHE A 260 2.85 5.15 -3.56
N TRP A 261 2.84 6.05 -4.55
CA TRP A 261 4.05 6.45 -5.26
C TRP A 261 4.99 7.30 -4.40
N GLU A 262 4.46 8.19 -3.55
CA GLU A 262 5.26 8.94 -2.59
C GLU A 262 5.99 7.99 -1.64
N TYR A 263 5.27 7.03 -1.04
CA TYR A 263 5.87 6.04 -0.15
C TYR A 263 6.98 5.24 -0.84
N HIS A 264 6.74 4.74 -2.06
CA HIS A 264 7.74 3.98 -2.81
C HIS A 264 8.95 4.82 -3.20
N THR A 265 8.75 6.11 -3.51
CA THR A 265 9.83 7.05 -3.79
C THR A 265 10.74 7.23 -2.56
N PHE A 266 10.18 7.43 -1.37
CA PHE A 266 10.97 7.51 -0.14
C PHE A 266 11.61 6.19 0.28
N ALA A 267 10.96 5.06 -0.02
CA ALA A 267 11.49 3.74 0.27
C ALA A 267 12.70 3.42 -0.64
N ALA A 268 12.65 3.82 -1.90
CA ALA A 268 13.71 3.59 -2.88
C ALA A 268 14.89 4.59 -2.80
N ASN A 269 14.66 5.81 -2.27
CA ASN A 269 15.67 6.87 -2.21
C ASN A 269 16.00 7.27 -0.76
N PRO A 270 16.95 6.58 -0.09
CA PRO A 270 17.35 6.89 1.28
C PRO A 270 17.83 8.32 1.48
N TYR A 271 18.46 8.91 0.45
CA TYR A 271 18.88 10.31 0.45
C TYR A 271 17.70 11.25 0.70
N LEU A 272 16.64 11.16 -0.11
CA LEU A 272 15.43 12.00 0.05
C LEU A 272 14.72 11.75 1.40
N ARG A 273 14.73 10.50 1.87
CA ARG A 273 14.07 10.10 3.12
C ARG A 273 14.79 10.65 4.36
N ASN A 274 16.11 10.55 4.40
CA ASN A 274 16.92 10.82 5.58
C ASN A 274 17.55 12.22 5.58
N ASP A 275 17.52 12.93 4.45
CA ASP A 275 18.04 14.28 4.35
C ASP A 275 17.37 15.24 5.34
N VAL A 276 18.21 16.07 5.96
CA VAL A 276 17.86 17.04 7.00
C VAL A 276 17.93 18.48 6.45
N SER A 277 18.35 18.66 5.19
CA SER A 277 18.46 19.95 4.53
C SER A 277 17.17 20.77 4.64
N ARG A 278 17.34 22.09 4.79
CA ARG A 278 16.23 23.05 4.87
C ARG A 278 15.43 23.11 3.56
N ASP A 279 16.07 22.81 2.45
CA ASP A 279 15.48 22.89 1.11
C ASP A 279 14.65 21.65 0.77
N ASN A 280 14.79 20.56 1.54
CA ASN A 280 13.96 19.38 1.40
C ASN A 280 12.59 19.57 2.06
N HIS A 281 11.64 20.11 1.29
CA HIS A 281 10.27 20.29 1.75
C HIS A 281 9.52 18.98 2.01
N LEU A 282 9.97 17.85 1.45
CA LEU A 282 9.35 16.55 1.68
C LEU A 282 9.50 16.09 3.14
N ARG A 283 10.52 16.59 3.86
CA ARG A 283 10.68 16.37 5.31
C ARG A 283 9.47 16.86 6.13
N LYS A 284 8.72 17.84 5.61
CA LYS A 284 7.57 18.43 6.30
C LYS A 284 6.34 17.51 6.29
N TYR A 285 6.35 16.42 5.52
CA TYR A 285 5.27 15.44 5.57
C TYR A 285 5.21 14.79 6.95
N GLY A 286 4.09 15.00 7.63
CA GLY A 286 3.86 14.50 8.98
C GLY A 286 3.96 12.97 9.09
N TRP A 287 3.74 12.22 8.02
CA TRP A 287 3.83 10.76 8.01
C TRP A 287 5.23 10.21 7.67
N LEU A 288 6.19 11.06 7.26
CA LEU A 288 7.51 10.61 6.81
C LEU A 288 8.28 9.86 7.91
N PHE A 289 8.02 10.15 9.20
CA PHE A 289 8.62 9.40 10.31
C PHE A 289 8.27 7.90 10.26
N ILE A 290 7.06 7.55 9.82
CA ILE A 290 6.62 6.16 9.67
C ILE A 290 7.50 5.49 8.61
N CYS A 291 7.68 6.14 7.46
CA CYS A 291 8.54 5.63 6.39
C CYS A 291 9.99 5.48 6.86
N ARG A 292 10.53 6.43 7.63
CA ARG A 292 11.90 6.37 8.20
C ARG A 292 12.10 5.17 9.12
N ILE A 293 11.14 4.88 10.00
CA ILE A 293 11.20 3.74 10.92
C ILE A 293 11.08 2.42 10.14
N MET A 294 10.09 2.34 9.27
CA MET A 294 9.75 1.10 8.56
C MET A 294 10.84 0.72 7.55
N GLU A 295 11.37 1.67 6.80
CA GLU A 295 12.35 1.43 5.72
C GLU A 295 13.80 1.70 6.14
N LYS A 296 14.11 1.91 7.43
CA LYS A 296 15.46 2.26 7.93
C LYS A 296 16.61 1.45 7.31
N ASN A 297 16.43 0.13 7.22
CA ASN A 297 17.44 -0.83 6.78
C ASN A 297 17.26 -1.25 5.30
N VAL A 298 16.42 -0.54 4.55
CA VAL A 298 16.27 -0.69 3.11
C VAL A 298 17.02 0.45 2.44
N HIS A 299 18.13 0.11 1.80
CA HIS A 299 19.08 1.04 1.21
C HIS A 299 19.07 1.05 -0.32
N THR A 300 18.49 0.02 -0.93
CA THR A 300 18.42 -0.17 -2.38
C THR A 300 16.99 -0.53 -2.82
N GLY A 301 16.71 -0.35 -4.12
CA GLY A 301 15.48 -0.83 -4.72
C GLY A 301 15.34 -2.35 -4.58
N ILE A 302 14.10 -2.85 -4.50
CA ILE A 302 13.85 -4.28 -4.34
C ILE A 302 14.07 -5.00 -5.68
N PRO A 303 14.95 -6.01 -5.76
CA PRO A 303 15.11 -6.82 -6.97
C PRO A 303 13.86 -7.64 -7.29
N ASP A 304 13.58 -7.82 -8.59
CA ASP A 304 12.46 -8.62 -9.12
C ASP A 304 12.79 -10.13 -9.04
N GLU A 305 12.83 -10.66 -7.82
CA GLU A 305 13.17 -12.05 -7.52
C GLU A 305 12.02 -12.78 -6.82
N PHE A 306 11.57 -13.90 -7.40
CA PHE A 306 10.52 -14.75 -6.85
C PHE A 306 11.12 -16.02 -6.28
N ASP A 307 10.58 -16.46 -5.15
CA ASP A 307 10.92 -17.75 -4.54
C ASP A 307 9.65 -18.57 -4.35
N ASN A 308 9.77 -19.89 -4.25
CA ASN A 308 8.63 -20.74 -3.94
C ASN A 308 8.53 -20.94 -2.42
N PRO A 309 7.67 -20.20 -1.71
CA PRO A 309 7.58 -20.27 -0.24
C PRO A 309 7.13 -21.64 0.28
N ILE A 310 6.55 -22.49 -0.57
CA ILE A 310 6.12 -23.85 -0.21
C ILE A 310 7.34 -24.76 0.05
N LYS A 311 8.48 -24.51 -0.60
CA LYS A 311 9.71 -25.28 -0.37
C LYS A 311 10.26 -25.05 1.05
N ASP A 312 10.19 -23.81 1.54
CA ASP A 312 10.62 -23.44 2.90
C ASP A 312 9.71 -24.02 3.98
N VAL A 313 8.39 -24.03 3.75
CA VAL A 313 7.44 -24.60 4.70
C VAL A 313 7.64 -26.11 4.80
N LYS A 314 7.84 -26.81 3.66
CA LYS A 314 8.15 -28.24 3.66
C LYS A 314 9.46 -28.55 4.41
N SER A 315 10.49 -27.71 4.31
CA SER A 315 11.75 -27.93 5.03
C SER A 315 11.62 -27.70 6.54
N LEU A 316 10.79 -26.74 6.96
CA LEU A 316 10.45 -26.50 8.37
C LEU A 316 9.67 -27.67 8.99
N PHE A 317 8.65 -28.19 8.29
CA PHE A 317 7.92 -29.38 8.75
C PHE A 317 8.81 -30.62 8.80
N ARG A 318 9.74 -30.77 7.84
CA ARG A 318 10.69 -31.88 7.81
C ARG A 318 11.70 -31.82 8.98
N ARG A 319 12.17 -30.61 9.34
CA ARG A 319 13.00 -30.39 10.54
C ARG A 319 12.24 -30.71 11.83
N GLY A 320 10.98 -30.29 11.94
CA GLY A 320 10.13 -30.63 13.10
C GLY A 320 9.89 -32.13 13.28
N THR A 321 9.84 -32.91 12.20
CA THR A 321 9.76 -34.39 12.28
C THR A 321 11.09 -35.08 12.58
N THR A 322 12.23 -34.41 12.36
CA THR A 322 13.56 -35.03 12.61
C THR A 322 14.00 -34.84 14.07
N GLU A 323 13.46 -33.85 14.79
CA GLU A 323 13.72 -33.66 16.23
C GLU A 323 12.79 -34.47 17.14
N LEU A 324 11.81 -35.19 16.59
CA LEU A 324 10.89 -36.06 17.35
C LEU A 324 11.21 -37.56 17.23
N SER A 325 12.42 -37.93 16.79
CA SER A 325 12.95 -39.28 16.94
C SER A 325 13.86 -39.34 18.18
N LEU A 326 13.30 -39.87 19.27
CA LEU A 326 13.98 -40.08 20.56
C LEU A 326 15.33 -40.81 20.43
N PRO A 327 16.32 -40.49 21.29
CA PRO A 327 17.51 -41.30 21.43
C PRO A 327 17.15 -42.64 22.09
N THR A 328 17.50 -43.74 21.42
CA THR A 328 17.49 -45.11 21.96
C THR A 328 18.52 -45.32 23.05
#